data_AF-A0A0M6ZW12-F1
#
_entry.id   AF-A0A0M6ZW12-F1
#
_cell.length_a   1.000
_cell.length_b   1.000
_cell.length_c   1.000
_cell.angle_alpha   90.00
_cell.angle_beta   90.00
_cell.angle_gamma   90.00
#
_symmetry.space_group_name_H-M   'P 1'
#
loop_
_entity.id
_entity.type
_entity.pdbx_description
1 polymer ?
#
loop_
_entity_poly.entity_id
_entity_poly.type
_entity_poly.pdbx_seq_one_letter_code
_entity_poly.pdbx_strand_id
1 'polypeptide(L)'
;MATQTAPNTIRDRLLKGIALQQAGEFEKAQRIYKQAVKKAPNNADAVHLLGVTYRQLGYPKRALEYIQKAIAIDPNQSSFYANLARTMMDLGGSPDSLLAVCNKALSLNPREREARNIKGIALTKKKDFEEAEMIFQSLIVEDPEFEDAYRNFGSLLMAADRAHHAVNFFFKAVLLAPDNPLNYILRAKARLKLQQYEPSQYELTEALERFPGNADVIHEAARLLFSMNESSMAVDYSRQACDLDPGDYHKGVTLGVNLLMNRQSKESLSVLKAARKLAPEYAPTVDWNLSLAYLANGDLQNGWPLHRARFDDPASMVMKRKFDVPLWNGEDISQKTIMVWGDQGLGDSLKSGTIIPELIDRAGKVILESSEKGAKFLQYSFPDAIARPVQMNEDKEQTAHDYDCHISFADLANHFRPTLQSFKDAKYPAYSFDRDRAVSYLKRLDRFDEKPVIGFSWRSRNLAANRARFYLSAPEICPVLETHDAIFVNLQYGTVDKEIQYLQKRFPEKFNFFEDVDLFDDLLGAAALTAACDFVVSANTSVADIAGILDIPAIRFGQQEPPLLLGQKNPPWYPSMTYMHPYTDKACADFVPEIIKEMDRQLENWTPERRNKRLGL
;
A
#
# COMPACT_ATOMS: atom_id res chain seq x y z
N MET A 1 40.23 61.84 26.90
CA MET A 1 39.08 61.63 25.98
C MET A 1 39.50 62.20 24.64
N ALA A 2 39.46 61.54 23.48
CA ALA A 2 38.84 60.30 23.07
C ALA A 2 39.68 59.67 21.95
N THR A 3 39.89 58.35 22.01
CA THR A 3 40.50 57.55 20.93
C THR A 3 39.45 57.29 19.84
N GLN A 4 39.57 57.98 18.71
CA GLN A 4 38.86 57.61 17.48
C GLN A 4 39.55 56.39 16.86
N THR A 5 38.96 55.20 17.06
CA THR A 5 39.31 53.98 16.33
C THR A 5 38.88 54.12 14.87
N ALA A 6 39.82 53.97 13.93
CA ALA A 6 39.53 53.93 12.49
C ALA A 6 38.47 52.83 12.18
N PRO A 7 37.47 53.09 11.31
CA PRO A 7 36.47 52.09 10.95
C PRO A 7 37.12 50.88 10.28
N ASN A 8 36.91 49.69 10.84
CA ASN A 8 37.36 48.45 10.23
C ASN A 8 36.45 48.12 9.05
N THR A 9 36.82 48.61 7.85
CA THR A 9 35.97 48.57 6.65
C THR A 9 35.54 47.16 6.20
N ILE A 10 36.17 46.09 6.70
CA ILE A 10 35.72 44.70 6.45
C ILE A 10 34.62 44.32 7.44
N ARG A 11 34.81 44.59 8.74
CA ARG A 11 33.81 44.34 9.78
C ARG A 11 32.47 45.02 9.44
N ASP A 12 32.51 46.28 8.99
CA ASP A 12 31.30 47.02 8.60
C ASP A 12 30.59 46.37 7.40
N ARG A 13 31.36 45.83 6.43
CA ARG A 13 30.79 45.06 5.31
C ARG A 13 30.18 43.76 5.79
N LEU A 14 30.81 43.04 6.71
CA LEU A 14 30.26 41.79 7.25
C LEU A 14 28.96 42.05 8.00
N LEU A 15 28.91 43.06 8.87
CA LEU A 15 27.68 43.45 9.58
C LEU A 15 26.56 43.86 8.62
N LYS A 16 26.88 44.64 7.57
CA LYS A 16 25.92 44.98 6.53
C LYS A 16 25.42 43.74 5.77
N GLY A 17 26.32 42.82 5.44
CA GLY A 17 25.97 41.55 4.80
C GLY A 17 25.05 40.70 5.67
N ILE A 18 25.33 40.61 6.97
CA ILE A 18 24.53 39.86 7.95
C ILE A 18 23.13 40.46 8.05
N ALA A 19 23.02 41.78 8.14
CA ALA A 19 21.72 42.47 8.18
C ALA A 19 20.89 42.19 6.92
N LEU A 20 21.52 42.24 5.74
CA LEU A 20 20.86 41.89 4.46
C LEU A 20 20.42 40.41 4.43
N GLN A 21 21.26 39.51 4.95
CA GLN A 21 20.98 38.09 5.01
C GLN A 21 19.82 37.77 5.99
N GLN A 22 19.77 38.45 7.13
CA GLN A 22 18.65 38.37 8.09
C GLN A 22 17.35 38.93 7.51
N ALA A 23 17.43 39.95 6.65
CA ALA A 23 16.30 40.49 5.90
C ALA A 23 15.87 39.63 4.69
N GLY A 24 16.51 38.48 4.45
CA GLY A 24 16.24 37.61 3.30
C GLY A 24 16.78 38.12 1.96
N GLU A 25 17.55 39.21 1.95
CA GLU A 25 18.11 39.83 0.75
C GLU A 25 19.42 39.15 0.32
N PHE A 26 19.36 37.84 0.05
CA PHE A 26 20.52 36.97 -0.14
C PHE A 26 21.42 37.40 -1.31
N GLU A 27 20.87 37.88 -2.42
CA GLU A 27 21.67 38.37 -3.56
C GLU A 27 22.44 39.64 -3.21
N LYS A 28 21.84 40.54 -2.42
CA LYS A 28 22.52 41.76 -1.97
C LYS A 28 23.60 41.40 -0.95
N ALA A 29 23.31 40.51 0.00
CA ALA A 29 24.29 39.98 0.95
C ALA A 29 25.48 39.34 0.20
N GLN A 30 25.22 38.51 -0.82
CA GLN A 30 26.25 37.88 -1.63
C GLN A 30 27.18 38.92 -2.30
N ARG A 31 26.63 40.00 -2.85
CA ARG A 31 27.44 41.08 -3.45
C ARG A 31 28.37 41.73 -2.43
N ILE A 32 27.86 41.99 -1.22
CA ILE A 32 28.65 42.58 -0.12
C ILE A 32 29.76 41.61 0.33
N TYR A 33 29.44 40.34 0.56
CA TYR A 33 30.43 39.34 0.96
C TYR A 33 31.49 39.09 -0.12
N LYS A 34 31.12 39.07 -1.42
CA LYS A 34 32.09 39.01 -2.53
C LYS A 34 33.08 40.18 -2.50
N GLN A 35 32.62 41.39 -2.19
CA GLN A 35 33.51 42.55 -2.05
C GLN A 35 34.42 42.41 -0.82
N ALA A 36 33.91 41.88 0.30
CA ALA A 36 34.70 41.62 1.50
C ALA A 36 35.80 40.58 1.22
N VAL A 37 35.46 39.45 0.60
CA VAL A 37 36.40 38.40 0.20
C VAL A 37 37.43 38.92 -0.81
N LYS A 38 37.03 39.76 -1.78
CA LYS A 38 37.98 40.37 -2.74
C LYS A 38 39.02 41.26 -2.05
N LYS A 39 38.63 41.99 -1.00
CA LYS A 39 39.54 42.90 -0.28
C LYS A 39 40.38 42.18 0.79
N ALA A 40 39.86 41.10 1.37
CA ALA A 40 40.60 40.26 2.31
C ALA A 40 40.32 38.78 2.02
N PRO A 41 41.04 38.17 1.06
CA PRO A 41 40.86 36.77 0.68
C PRO A 41 41.11 35.77 1.82
N ASN A 42 41.93 36.15 2.81
CA ASN A 42 42.27 35.34 3.98
C ASN A 42 41.42 35.68 5.22
N ASN A 43 40.32 36.42 5.07
CA ASN A 43 39.37 36.63 6.18
C ASN A 43 38.38 35.46 6.21
N ALA A 44 38.56 34.54 7.16
CA ALA A 44 37.78 33.30 7.24
C ALA A 44 36.27 33.56 7.35
N ASP A 45 35.84 34.54 8.16
CA ASP A 45 34.43 34.90 8.33
C ASP A 45 33.78 35.39 7.03
N ALA A 46 34.48 36.24 6.26
CA ALA A 46 33.98 36.73 4.97
C ALA A 46 33.80 35.59 3.97
N VAL A 47 34.76 34.67 3.93
CA VAL A 47 34.75 33.50 3.03
C VAL A 47 33.64 32.53 3.46
N HIS A 48 33.49 32.28 4.75
CA HIS A 48 32.44 31.43 5.33
C HIS A 48 31.04 32.00 5.05
N LEU A 49 30.81 33.27 5.37
CA LEU A 49 29.50 33.91 5.16
C LEU A 49 29.11 33.93 3.68
N LEU A 50 30.08 34.13 2.78
CA LEU A 50 29.84 33.98 1.34
C LEU A 50 29.39 32.55 0.99
N GLY A 51 30.03 31.52 1.56
CA GLY A 51 29.64 30.12 1.40
C GLY A 51 28.23 29.84 1.90
N VAL A 52 27.88 30.30 3.11
CA VAL A 52 26.51 30.18 3.66
C VAL A 52 25.50 30.87 2.76
N THR A 53 25.79 32.06 2.24
CA THR A 53 24.89 32.75 1.29
C THR A 53 24.76 32.00 -0.04
N TYR A 54 25.82 31.36 -0.55
CA TYR A 54 25.70 30.49 -1.73
C TYR A 54 24.74 29.33 -1.49
N ARG A 55 24.75 28.72 -0.29
CA ARG A 55 23.80 27.66 0.09
C ARG A 55 22.36 28.19 0.07
N GLN A 56 22.12 29.32 0.73
CA GLN A 56 20.79 29.95 0.79
C GLN A 56 20.24 30.36 -0.58
N LEU A 57 21.13 30.66 -1.53
CA LEU A 57 20.78 30.93 -2.93
C LEU A 57 20.61 29.67 -3.79
N GLY A 58 20.66 28.46 -3.22
CA GLY A 58 20.48 27.21 -3.96
C GLY A 58 21.73 26.71 -4.69
N TYR A 59 22.93 27.17 -4.33
CA TYR A 59 24.20 26.74 -4.93
C TYR A 59 25.07 25.94 -3.93
N PRO A 60 24.64 24.74 -3.46
CA PRO A 60 25.31 24.01 -2.39
C PRO A 60 26.71 23.51 -2.77
N LYS A 61 26.98 23.20 -4.06
CA LYS A 61 28.34 22.86 -4.53
C LYS A 61 29.33 24.02 -4.34
N ARG A 62 28.92 25.25 -4.66
CA ARG A 62 29.74 26.45 -4.41
C ARG A 62 29.86 26.72 -2.92
N ALA A 63 28.78 26.55 -2.17
CA ALA A 63 28.81 26.71 -0.72
C ALA A 63 29.88 25.79 -0.09
N LEU A 64 29.93 24.53 -0.53
CA LEU A 64 30.90 23.53 -0.07
C LEU A 64 32.33 24.03 -0.25
N GLU A 65 32.68 24.51 -1.45
CA GLU A 65 34.01 25.05 -1.75
C GLU A 65 34.41 26.22 -0.84
N TYR A 66 33.51 27.19 -0.66
CA TYR A 66 33.80 28.38 0.16
C TYR A 66 33.87 28.05 1.65
N ILE A 67 33.01 27.16 2.16
CA ILE A 67 33.05 26.74 3.57
C ILE A 67 34.35 25.96 3.84
N GLN A 68 34.76 25.06 2.94
CA GLN A 68 36.05 24.35 3.06
C GLN A 68 37.24 25.30 3.03
N LYS A 69 37.22 26.35 2.18
CA LYS A 69 38.24 27.40 2.19
C LYS A 69 38.29 28.15 3.51
N ALA A 70 37.13 28.49 4.09
CA ALA A 70 37.09 29.16 5.38
C ALA A 70 37.69 28.29 6.50
N ILE A 71 37.39 26.98 6.50
CA ILE A 71 37.97 26.01 7.44
C ILE A 71 39.49 25.89 7.25
N ALA A 72 39.98 25.93 6.02
CA ALA A 72 41.42 25.91 5.74
C ALA A 72 42.14 27.17 6.26
N ILE A 73 41.46 28.32 6.31
CA ILE A 73 42.00 29.57 6.84
C ILE A 73 41.94 29.58 8.37
N ASP A 74 40.81 29.18 8.96
CA ASP A 74 40.62 29.08 10.41
C ASP A 74 39.89 27.76 10.78
N PRO A 75 40.64 26.73 11.21
CA PRO A 75 40.08 25.39 11.46
C PRO A 75 39.42 25.24 12.84
N ASN A 76 39.42 26.28 13.68
CA ASN A 76 38.95 26.21 15.07
C ASN A 76 37.55 26.79 15.28
N GLN A 77 36.83 27.07 14.19
CA GLN A 77 35.45 27.60 14.25
C GLN A 77 34.41 26.48 14.12
N SER A 78 33.73 26.15 15.23
CA SER A 78 32.66 25.15 15.26
C SER A 78 31.58 25.39 14.21
N SER A 79 31.13 26.64 14.07
CA SER A 79 30.05 27.04 13.17
C SER A 79 30.37 26.77 11.69
N PHE A 80 31.65 26.75 11.30
CA PHE A 80 32.05 26.44 9.94
C PHE A 80 31.81 24.96 9.63
N TYR A 81 32.13 24.05 10.55
CA TYR A 81 31.85 22.63 10.41
C TYR A 81 30.35 22.35 10.49
N ALA A 82 29.58 23.05 11.33
CA ALA A 82 28.13 22.91 11.36
C ALA A 82 27.49 23.31 10.01
N ASN A 83 27.92 24.42 9.42
CA ASN A 83 27.47 24.83 8.09
C ASN A 83 27.98 23.91 6.98
N LEU A 84 29.18 23.32 7.13
CA LEU A 84 29.68 22.28 6.23
C LEU A 84 28.78 21.06 6.25
N ALA A 85 28.41 20.56 7.44
CA ALA A 85 27.49 19.44 7.60
C ALA A 85 26.12 19.74 6.97
N ARG A 86 25.58 20.96 7.16
CA ARG A 86 24.32 21.37 6.52
C ARG A 86 24.43 21.35 5.00
N THR A 87 25.51 21.90 4.45
CA THR A 87 25.76 21.89 3.00
C THR A 87 25.98 20.49 2.44
N MET A 88 26.67 19.60 3.17
CA MET A 88 26.82 18.20 2.80
C MET A 88 25.47 17.48 2.79
N MET A 89 24.59 17.78 3.75
CA MET A 89 23.24 17.23 3.79
C MET A 89 22.42 17.67 2.56
N ASP A 90 22.48 18.94 2.16
CA ASP A 90 21.83 19.46 0.93
C ASP A 90 22.35 18.78 -0.35
N LEU A 91 23.58 18.26 -0.32
CA LEU A 91 24.20 17.51 -1.42
C LEU A 91 23.97 16.00 -1.34
N GLY A 92 23.19 15.51 -0.38
CA GLY A 92 22.92 14.08 -0.21
C GLY A 92 24.07 13.30 0.43
N GLY A 93 24.89 13.95 1.26
CA GLY A 93 25.98 13.32 2.00
C GLY A 93 25.53 12.11 2.83
N SER A 94 26.39 11.08 2.89
CA SER A 94 26.13 9.86 3.67
C SER A 94 26.04 10.16 5.17
N PRO A 95 25.26 9.38 5.95
CA PRO A 95 25.18 9.55 7.40
C PRO A 95 26.55 9.57 8.08
N ASP A 96 27.47 8.68 7.69
CA ASP A 96 28.82 8.63 8.28
C ASP A 96 29.64 9.89 8.01
N SER A 97 29.55 10.45 6.79
CA SER A 97 30.24 11.70 6.46
C SER A 97 29.70 12.89 7.26
N LEU A 98 28.38 12.93 7.50
CA LEU A 98 27.75 13.96 8.33
C LEU A 98 28.18 13.83 9.78
N LEU A 99 28.21 12.60 10.33
CA LEU A 99 28.65 12.34 11.70
C LEU A 99 30.09 12.78 11.93
N ALA A 100 31.01 12.50 10.99
CA ALA A 100 32.40 12.92 11.11
C ALA A 100 32.55 14.44 11.23
N VAL A 101 31.85 15.20 10.38
CA VAL A 101 31.89 16.66 10.40
C VAL A 101 31.18 17.24 11.62
N CYS A 102 30.03 16.69 12.00
CA CYS A 102 29.33 17.11 13.22
C CYS A 102 30.17 16.84 14.48
N ASN A 103 30.82 15.68 14.59
CA ASN A 103 31.69 15.37 15.73
C ASN A 103 32.89 16.34 15.80
N LYS A 104 33.43 16.77 14.65
CA LYS A 104 34.46 17.81 14.63
C LYS A 104 33.92 19.16 15.14
N ALA A 105 32.73 19.59 14.69
CA ALA A 105 32.09 20.80 15.21
C ALA A 105 31.89 20.72 16.74
N LEU A 106 31.35 19.60 17.23
CA LEU A 106 31.05 19.39 18.64
C LEU A 106 32.30 19.25 19.52
N SER A 107 33.43 18.81 18.96
CA SER A 107 34.73 18.84 19.65
C SER A 107 35.25 20.26 19.91
N LEU A 108 34.84 21.22 19.08
CA LEU A 108 35.20 22.64 19.21
C LEU A 108 34.18 23.39 20.10
N ASN A 109 32.90 23.07 19.95
CA ASN A 109 31.83 23.58 20.79
C ASN A 109 30.73 22.52 21.02
N PRO A 110 30.68 21.90 22.21
CA PRO A 110 29.66 20.88 22.53
C PRO A 110 28.21 21.38 22.45
N ARG A 111 28.00 22.70 22.52
CA ARG A 111 26.66 23.33 22.46
C ARG A 111 26.29 23.84 21.08
N GLU A 112 27.04 23.51 20.03
CA GLU A 112 26.71 23.89 18.66
C GLU A 112 25.35 23.28 18.23
N ARG A 113 24.29 24.10 18.27
CA ARG A 113 22.88 23.67 18.07
C ARG A 113 22.68 22.98 16.73
N GLU A 114 23.24 23.56 15.68
CA GLU A 114 23.07 23.08 14.31
C GLU A 114 23.79 21.74 14.08
N ALA A 115 25.02 21.60 14.59
CA ALA A 115 25.76 20.34 14.50
C ALA A 115 25.08 19.21 15.28
N ARG A 116 24.52 19.51 16.46
CA ARG A 116 23.70 18.55 17.23
C ARG A 116 22.46 18.11 16.43
N ASN A 117 21.72 19.05 15.86
CA ASN A 117 20.53 18.75 15.06
C ASN A 117 20.86 17.82 13.88
N ILE A 118 21.90 18.14 13.10
CA ILE A 118 22.32 17.30 11.96
C ILE A 118 22.86 15.94 12.42
N LYS A 119 23.58 15.89 13.54
CA LYS A 119 24.03 14.62 14.14
C LYS A 119 22.83 13.72 14.47
N GLY A 120 21.77 14.28 15.08
CA GLY A 120 20.53 13.55 15.36
C GLY A 120 19.86 13.00 14.09
N ILE A 121 19.81 13.79 13.01
CA ILE A 121 19.30 13.34 11.69
C ILE A 121 20.14 12.18 11.14
N ALA A 122 21.47 12.29 11.20
CA ALA A 122 22.38 11.26 10.68
C ALA A 122 22.27 9.95 11.48
N LEU A 123 22.22 10.03 12.81
CA LEU A 123 21.99 8.87 13.70
C LEU A 123 20.63 8.22 13.44
N THR A 124 19.58 9.02 13.21
CA THR A 124 18.25 8.50 12.84
C THR A 124 18.33 7.67 11.56
N LYS A 125 19.06 8.12 10.55
CA LYS A 125 19.28 7.37 9.30
C LYS A 125 20.10 6.09 9.53
N LYS A 126 20.98 6.07 10.52
CA LYS A 126 21.72 4.86 10.95
C LYS A 126 20.92 3.93 11.85
N LYS A 127 19.71 4.33 12.26
CA LYS A 127 18.85 3.65 13.25
C LYS A 127 19.44 3.61 14.66
N ASP A 128 20.38 4.50 14.97
CA ASP A 128 20.91 4.72 16.32
C ASP A 128 19.93 5.63 17.09
N PHE A 129 18.74 5.09 17.37
CA PHE A 129 17.59 5.89 17.83
C PHE A 129 17.77 6.44 19.23
N GLU A 130 18.45 5.73 20.13
CA GLU A 130 18.66 6.13 21.52
C GLU A 130 19.51 7.40 21.61
N GLU A 131 20.65 7.44 20.90
CA GLU A 131 21.53 8.62 20.91
C GLU A 131 20.86 9.81 20.21
N ALA A 132 20.18 9.57 19.10
CA ALA A 132 19.48 10.63 18.37
C ALA A 132 18.33 11.23 19.20
N GLU A 133 17.60 10.40 19.94
CA GLU A 133 16.53 10.85 20.84
C GLU A 133 17.06 11.72 21.98
N MET A 134 18.15 11.31 22.64
CA MET A 134 18.81 12.15 23.67
C MET A 134 19.21 13.52 23.13
N ILE A 135 19.74 13.56 21.90
CA ILE A 135 20.12 14.81 21.24
C ILE A 135 18.90 15.70 21.03
N PHE A 136 17.82 15.20 20.42
CA PHE A 136 16.63 16.03 20.16
C PHE A 136 15.92 16.49 21.44
N GLN A 137 15.85 15.64 22.46
CA GLN A 137 15.32 16.02 23.78
C GLN A 137 16.15 17.16 24.38
N SER A 138 17.48 17.07 24.34
CA SER A 138 18.36 18.14 24.84
C SER A 138 18.17 19.46 24.09
N LEU A 139 18.01 19.42 22.76
CA LEU A 139 17.78 20.60 21.94
C LEU A 139 16.47 21.30 22.29
N ILE A 140 15.40 20.53 22.52
CA ILE A 140 14.08 21.05 22.90
C ILE A 140 14.10 21.67 24.30
N VAL A 141 14.84 21.08 25.24
CA VAL A 141 14.96 21.61 26.61
C VAL A 141 15.76 22.93 26.62
N GLU A 142 16.84 23.01 25.83
CA GLU A 142 17.66 24.21 25.75
C GLU A 142 17.01 25.35 24.95
N ASP A 143 16.26 25.02 23.89
CA ASP A 143 15.60 25.97 23.00
C ASP A 143 14.18 25.47 22.64
N PRO A 144 13.17 25.77 23.47
CA PRO A 144 11.79 25.33 23.26
C PRO A 144 11.10 25.91 22.01
N GLU A 145 11.73 26.90 21.36
CA GLU A 145 11.23 27.52 20.12
C GLU A 145 11.93 26.95 18.88
N PHE A 146 12.87 26.01 19.03
CA PHE A 146 13.59 25.40 17.92
C PHE A 146 12.73 24.38 17.16
N GLU A 147 11.92 24.88 16.22
CA GLU A 147 10.99 24.10 15.42
C GLU A 147 11.62 22.90 14.70
N ASP A 148 12.81 23.07 14.09
CA ASP A 148 13.54 21.98 13.43
C ASP A 148 13.75 20.77 14.36
N ALA A 149 14.00 20.98 15.65
CA ALA A 149 14.20 19.87 16.60
C ALA A 149 12.91 19.07 16.81
N TYR A 150 11.75 19.72 16.94
CA TYR A 150 10.46 19.03 17.04
C TYR A 150 10.15 18.22 15.77
N ARG A 151 10.35 18.83 14.59
CA ARG A 151 10.13 18.15 13.29
C ARG A 151 11.06 16.95 13.10
N ASN A 152 12.34 17.13 13.41
CA ASN A 152 13.32 16.05 13.25
C ASN A 152 13.13 14.95 14.30
N PHE A 153 12.69 15.29 15.52
CA PHE A 153 12.34 14.30 16.53
C PHE A 153 11.10 13.50 16.12
N GLY A 154 10.05 14.16 15.60
CA GLY A 154 8.90 13.47 15.02
C GLY A 154 9.31 12.51 13.89
N SER A 155 10.26 12.92 13.04
CA SER A 155 10.79 12.07 11.96
C SER A 155 11.59 10.87 12.49
N LEU A 156 12.37 11.04 13.55
CA LEU A 156 13.01 9.95 14.27
C LEU A 156 11.99 8.96 14.81
N LEU A 157 10.93 9.46 15.46
CA LEU A 157 9.88 8.62 16.02
C LEU A 157 9.16 7.84 14.93
N MET A 158 8.93 8.42 13.77
CA MET A 158 8.39 7.71 12.59
C MET A 158 9.32 6.57 12.12
N ALA A 159 10.63 6.82 12.07
CA ALA A 159 11.64 5.82 11.67
C ALA A 159 11.79 4.70 12.70
N ALA A 160 11.60 5.00 13.98
CA ALA A 160 11.59 4.05 15.09
C ALA A 160 10.22 3.37 15.31
N ASP A 161 9.29 3.48 14.35
CA ASP A 161 7.94 2.93 14.39
C ASP A 161 7.04 3.43 15.56
N ARG A 162 7.37 4.58 16.13
CA ARG A 162 6.66 5.25 17.23
C ARG A 162 5.77 6.40 16.74
N ALA A 163 4.94 6.11 15.72
CA ALA A 163 4.13 7.13 15.04
C ALA A 163 3.14 7.87 15.95
N HIS A 164 2.61 7.21 16.98
CA HIS A 164 1.68 7.80 17.95
C HIS A 164 2.30 8.96 18.74
N HIS A 165 3.59 8.87 19.08
CA HIS A 165 4.32 9.99 19.68
C HIS A 165 4.67 11.07 18.65
N ALA A 166 5.04 10.66 17.43
CA ALA A 166 5.45 11.58 16.36
C ALA A 166 4.40 12.66 16.05
N VAL A 167 3.10 12.29 16.06
CA VAL A 167 1.99 13.24 15.82
C VAL A 167 2.04 14.45 16.74
N ASN A 168 2.41 14.28 18.03
CA ASN A 168 2.49 15.38 18.99
C ASN A 168 3.68 16.31 18.73
N PHE A 169 4.83 15.76 18.32
CA PHE A 169 5.99 16.56 17.96
C PHE A 169 5.76 17.33 16.66
N PHE A 170 5.13 16.71 15.66
CA PHE A 170 4.73 17.44 14.45
C PHE A 170 3.67 18.50 14.71
N PHE A 171 2.71 18.24 15.62
CA PHE A 171 1.77 19.27 16.06
C PHE A 171 2.49 20.48 16.66
N LYS A 172 3.47 20.25 17.55
CA LYS A 172 4.27 21.34 18.12
C LYS A 172 5.08 22.09 17.05
N ALA A 173 5.62 21.39 16.04
CA ALA A 173 6.29 22.03 14.91
C ALA A 173 5.33 22.93 14.10
N VAL A 174 4.09 22.48 13.84
CA VAL A 174 3.04 23.31 13.22
C VAL A 174 2.75 24.56 14.05
N LEU A 175 2.65 24.45 15.38
CA LEU A 175 2.40 25.62 16.24
C LEU A 175 3.55 26.64 16.21
N LEU A 176 4.80 26.19 16.09
CA LEU A 176 5.98 27.06 16.07
C LEU A 176 6.22 27.70 14.69
N ALA A 177 5.94 26.98 13.60
CA ALA A 177 6.06 27.47 12.23
C ALA A 177 4.81 27.10 11.41
N PRO A 178 3.70 27.83 11.59
CA PRO A 178 2.44 27.53 10.92
C PRO A 178 2.47 27.84 9.41
N ASP A 179 3.47 28.58 8.93
CA ASP A 179 3.66 28.88 7.51
C ASP A 179 4.61 27.89 6.81
N ASN A 180 5.02 26.80 7.49
CA ASN A 180 5.85 25.74 6.92
C ASN A 180 4.98 24.53 6.51
N PRO A 181 4.72 24.30 5.20
CA PRO A 181 3.86 23.21 4.74
C PRO A 181 4.39 21.82 5.10
N LEU A 182 5.72 21.67 5.25
CA LEU A 182 6.34 20.39 5.58
C LEU A 182 5.84 19.85 6.95
N ASN A 183 5.52 20.74 7.89
CA ASN A 183 5.03 20.33 9.20
C ASN A 183 3.65 19.67 9.14
N TYR A 184 2.77 20.19 8.29
CA TYR A 184 1.46 19.61 8.02
C TYR A 184 1.59 18.26 7.28
N ILE A 185 2.45 18.20 6.26
CA ILE A 185 2.74 16.98 5.49
C ILE A 185 3.23 15.85 6.39
N LEU A 186 4.23 16.11 7.25
CA LEU A 186 4.80 15.09 8.12
C LEU A 186 3.79 14.61 9.18
N ARG A 187 2.96 15.51 9.69
CA ARG A 187 1.87 15.16 10.61
C ARG A 187 0.81 14.28 9.92
N ALA A 188 0.40 14.65 8.71
CA ALA A 188 -0.54 13.86 7.91
C ALA A 188 0.02 12.46 7.62
N LYS A 189 1.29 12.34 7.24
CA LYS A 189 1.99 11.04 7.07
C LYS A 189 1.95 10.19 8.34
N ALA A 190 2.18 10.79 9.51
CA ALA A 190 2.10 10.09 10.79
C ALA A 190 0.68 9.60 11.10
N ARG A 191 -0.33 10.45 10.88
CA ARG A 191 -1.74 10.08 11.06
C ARG A 191 -2.20 8.99 10.09
N LEU A 192 -1.77 9.06 8.83
CA LEU A 192 -2.06 8.04 7.83
C LEU A 192 -1.48 6.68 8.22
N LYS A 193 -0.23 6.64 8.72
CA LYS A 193 0.38 5.42 9.27
C LYS A 193 -0.42 4.84 10.45
N LEU A 194 -1.02 5.70 11.27
CA LEU A 194 -1.89 5.32 12.38
C LEU A 194 -3.36 5.06 11.98
N GLN A 195 -3.70 5.18 10.70
CA GLN A 195 -5.08 5.10 10.20
C GLN A 195 -6.05 6.10 10.87
N GLN A 196 -5.53 7.25 11.33
CA GLN A 196 -6.31 8.34 11.92
C GLN A 196 -6.85 9.26 10.82
N TYR A 197 -7.81 8.76 10.04
CA TYR A 197 -8.28 9.43 8.83
C TYR A 197 -9.04 10.73 9.12
N GLU A 198 -10.04 10.73 10.01
CA GLU A 198 -10.84 11.94 10.27
C GLU A 198 -10.00 13.12 10.80
N PRO A 199 -9.14 12.96 11.83
CA PRO A 199 -8.29 14.08 12.26
C PRO A 199 -7.33 14.55 11.17
N SER A 200 -6.82 13.62 10.35
CA SER A 200 -5.94 13.97 9.23
C SER A 200 -6.68 14.74 8.14
N GLN A 201 -7.96 14.43 7.90
CA GLN A 201 -8.78 15.12 6.91
C GLN A 201 -9.01 16.57 7.33
N TYR A 202 -9.37 16.81 8.59
CA TYR A 202 -9.52 18.17 9.12
C TYR A 202 -8.23 19.00 8.97
N GLU A 203 -7.09 18.41 9.36
CA GLU A 203 -5.79 19.09 9.32
C GLU A 203 -5.29 19.35 7.88
N LEU A 204 -5.56 18.43 6.95
CA LEU A 204 -5.20 18.63 5.54
C LEU A 204 -6.12 19.66 4.86
N THR A 205 -7.39 19.76 5.25
CA THR A 205 -8.26 20.85 4.80
C THR A 205 -7.69 22.21 5.21
N GLU A 206 -7.28 22.37 6.48
CA GLU A 206 -6.60 23.61 6.93
C GLU A 206 -5.31 23.88 6.14
N ALA A 207 -4.50 22.84 5.90
CA ALA A 207 -3.27 22.96 5.14
C ALA A 207 -3.52 23.38 3.67
N LEU A 208 -4.57 22.86 3.04
CA LEU A 208 -4.96 23.22 1.67
C LEU A 208 -5.44 24.67 1.57
N GLU A 209 -6.17 25.17 2.56
CA GLU A 209 -6.57 26.58 2.63
C GLU A 209 -5.37 27.51 2.78
N ARG A 210 -4.38 27.10 3.58
CA ARG A 210 -3.16 27.88 3.84
C ARG A 210 -2.16 27.82 2.69
N PHE A 211 -2.08 26.69 2.01
CA PHE A 211 -1.10 26.41 0.94
C PHE A 211 -1.76 25.92 -0.36
N PRO A 212 -2.67 26.69 -0.97
CA PRO A 212 -3.52 26.20 -2.07
C PRO A 212 -2.78 25.82 -3.35
N GLY A 213 -1.51 26.25 -3.52
CA GLY A 213 -0.66 25.91 -4.66
C GLY A 213 0.53 25.00 -4.30
N ASN A 214 0.57 24.45 -3.08
CA ASN A 214 1.67 23.57 -2.68
C ASN A 214 1.40 22.12 -3.15
N ALA A 215 2.18 21.67 -4.13
CA ALA A 215 2.02 20.35 -4.74
C ALA A 215 2.12 19.20 -3.73
N ASP A 216 2.96 19.31 -2.69
CA ASP A 216 3.16 18.24 -1.71
C ASP A 216 2.00 18.15 -0.70
N VAL A 217 1.41 19.28 -0.29
CA VAL A 217 0.21 19.28 0.56
C VAL A 217 -0.97 18.66 -0.20
N ILE A 218 -1.16 19.06 -1.46
CA ILE A 218 -2.18 18.50 -2.35
C ILE A 218 -1.96 16.99 -2.57
N HIS A 219 -0.71 16.58 -2.73
CA HIS A 219 -0.34 15.17 -2.88
C HIS A 219 -0.70 14.36 -1.63
N GLU A 220 -0.42 14.85 -0.43
CA GLU A 220 -0.81 14.17 0.80
C GLU A 220 -2.34 14.09 0.99
N ALA A 221 -3.08 15.12 0.58
CA ALA A 221 -4.54 15.07 0.55
C ALA A 221 -5.06 13.96 -0.37
N ALA A 222 -4.48 13.82 -1.56
CA ALA A 222 -4.84 12.73 -2.47
C ALA A 222 -4.54 11.35 -1.87
N ARG A 223 -3.41 11.18 -1.17
CA ARG A 223 -3.04 9.93 -0.50
C ARG A 223 -3.98 9.59 0.66
N LEU A 224 -4.43 10.59 1.42
CA LEU A 224 -5.43 10.40 2.46
C LEU A 224 -6.76 9.95 1.87
N LEU A 225 -7.27 10.66 0.86
CA LEU A 225 -8.53 10.33 0.20
C LEU A 225 -8.49 8.93 -0.43
N PHE A 226 -7.38 8.55 -1.06
CA PHE A 226 -7.16 7.18 -1.51
C PHE A 226 -7.29 6.15 -0.38
N SER A 227 -6.70 6.45 0.78
CA SER A 227 -6.72 5.55 1.94
C SER A 227 -8.10 5.47 2.59
N MET A 228 -8.91 6.52 2.49
CA MET A 228 -10.34 6.53 2.81
C MET A 228 -11.20 5.90 1.70
N ASN A 229 -10.57 5.57 0.57
CA ASN A 229 -11.18 5.00 -0.62
C ASN A 229 -12.22 5.94 -1.27
N GLU A 230 -11.99 7.25 -1.14
CA GLU A 230 -12.67 8.36 -1.82
C GLU A 230 -12.00 8.63 -3.18
N SER A 231 -11.91 7.58 -4.01
CA SER A 231 -11.08 7.56 -5.23
C SER A 231 -11.43 8.66 -6.23
N SER A 232 -12.70 9.06 -6.34
CA SER A 232 -13.11 10.14 -7.26
C SER A 232 -12.48 11.47 -6.87
N MET A 233 -12.59 11.88 -5.60
CA MET A 233 -11.98 13.12 -5.11
C MET A 233 -10.45 13.02 -5.15
N ALA A 234 -9.90 11.85 -4.86
CA ALA A 234 -8.46 11.62 -4.85
C ALA A 234 -7.83 11.77 -6.25
N VAL A 235 -8.55 11.45 -7.33
CA VAL A 235 -8.11 11.70 -8.73
C VAL A 235 -7.90 13.20 -8.97
N ASP A 236 -8.82 14.05 -8.52
CA ASP A 236 -8.73 15.50 -8.77
C ASP A 236 -7.52 16.11 -8.06
N TYR A 237 -7.32 15.80 -6.77
CA TYR A 237 -6.15 16.26 -6.03
C TYR A 237 -4.85 15.67 -6.56
N SER A 238 -4.80 14.37 -6.88
CA SER A 238 -3.57 13.77 -7.42
C SER A 238 -3.19 14.32 -8.79
N ARG A 239 -4.17 14.69 -9.63
CA ARG A 239 -3.94 15.37 -10.90
C ARG A 239 -3.35 16.75 -10.69
N GLN A 240 -3.95 17.56 -9.82
CA GLN A 240 -3.43 18.89 -9.46
C GLN A 240 -2.00 18.83 -8.92
N ALA A 241 -1.69 17.88 -8.02
CA ALA A 241 -0.33 17.69 -7.53
C ALA A 241 0.64 17.35 -8.66
N CYS A 242 0.26 16.44 -9.57
CA CYS A 242 1.09 16.04 -10.70
C CYS A 242 1.29 17.18 -11.71
N ASP A 243 0.29 18.03 -11.93
CA ASP A 243 0.38 19.17 -12.85
C ASP A 243 1.28 20.29 -12.30
N LEU A 244 1.27 20.50 -10.98
CA LEU A 244 2.13 21.49 -10.30
C LEU A 244 3.60 21.07 -10.23
N ASP A 245 3.87 19.76 -10.20
CA ASP A 245 5.22 19.20 -10.16
C ASP A 245 5.34 17.94 -11.04
N PRO A 246 5.36 18.12 -12.37
CA PRO A 246 5.37 17.00 -13.32
C PRO A 246 6.70 16.23 -13.36
N GLY A 247 7.74 16.74 -12.68
CA GLY A 247 9.04 16.08 -12.57
C GLY A 247 9.10 15.02 -11.47
N ASP A 248 8.17 15.05 -10.51
CA ASP A 248 8.10 14.07 -9.42
C ASP A 248 7.27 12.85 -9.80
N TYR A 249 7.96 11.76 -10.10
CA TYR A 249 7.32 10.50 -10.48
C TYR A 249 6.45 9.90 -9.37
N HIS A 250 6.67 10.22 -8.08
CA HIS A 250 5.82 9.74 -6.98
C HIS A 250 4.40 10.30 -7.06
N LYS A 251 4.27 11.57 -7.49
CA LYS A 251 2.97 12.21 -7.74
C LYS A 251 2.28 11.55 -8.94
N GLY A 252 3.02 11.26 -10.00
CA GLY A 252 2.54 10.47 -11.15
C GLY A 252 2.06 9.07 -10.76
N VAL A 253 2.80 8.34 -9.93
CA VAL A 253 2.34 7.04 -9.38
C VAL A 253 1.04 7.19 -8.62
N THR A 254 0.93 8.21 -7.76
CA THR A 254 -0.27 8.43 -6.95
C THR A 254 -1.49 8.74 -7.83
N LEU A 255 -1.33 9.58 -8.86
CA LEU A 255 -2.38 9.81 -9.87
C LEU A 255 -2.74 8.51 -10.59
N GLY A 256 -1.75 7.75 -11.04
CA GLY A 256 -1.96 6.47 -11.72
C GLY A 256 -2.77 5.48 -10.90
N VAL A 257 -2.46 5.33 -9.61
CA VAL A 257 -3.16 4.45 -8.67
C VAL A 257 -4.60 4.92 -8.40
N ASN A 258 -4.80 6.23 -8.21
CA ASN A 258 -6.13 6.79 -8.01
C ASN A 258 -7.01 6.63 -9.26
N LEU A 259 -6.47 6.89 -10.45
CA LEU A 259 -7.16 6.64 -11.73
C LEU A 259 -7.53 5.16 -11.86
N LEU A 260 -6.64 4.25 -11.48
CA LEU A 260 -6.89 2.81 -11.54
C LEU A 260 -8.06 2.41 -10.65
N MET A 261 -8.06 2.85 -9.39
CA MET A 261 -9.14 2.54 -8.45
C MET A 261 -10.45 3.27 -8.78
N ASN A 262 -10.38 4.38 -9.51
CA ASN A 262 -11.54 5.07 -10.08
C ASN A 262 -11.98 4.50 -11.45
N ARG A 263 -11.45 3.33 -11.84
CA ARG A 263 -11.79 2.59 -13.08
C ARG A 263 -11.42 3.30 -14.38
N GLN A 264 -10.51 4.27 -14.31
CA GLN A 264 -9.94 5.01 -15.45
C GLN A 264 -8.64 4.34 -15.94
N SER A 265 -8.70 3.03 -16.21
CA SER A 265 -7.51 2.18 -16.44
C SER A 265 -6.62 2.64 -17.60
N LYS A 266 -7.19 3.17 -18.69
CA LYS A 266 -6.42 3.62 -19.86
C LYS A 266 -5.54 4.83 -19.54
N GLU A 267 -6.10 5.78 -18.79
CA GLU A 267 -5.37 6.97 -18.36
C GLU A 267 -4.34 6.61 -17.30
N SER A 268 -4.71 5.77 -16.33
CA SER A 268 -3.78 5.21 -15.33
C SER A 268 -2.53 4.63 -15.97
N LEU A 269 -2.69 3.77 -16.99
CA LEU A 269 -1.57 3.17 -17.72
C LEU A 269 -0.67 4.23 -18.39
N SER A 270 -1.27 5.27 -18.96
CA SER A 270 -0.54 6.35 -19.62
C SER A 270 0.30 7.15 -18.63
N VAL A 271 -0.28 7.51 -17.47
CA VAL A 271 0.39 8.23 -16.39
C VAL A 271 1.51 7.38 -15.77
N LEU A 272 1.27 6.11 -15.48
CA LEU A 272 2.30 5.22 -14.90
C LEU A 272 3.46 4.97 -15.86
N LYS A 273 3.21 4.88 -17.17
CA LYS A 273 4.28 4.85 -18.18
C LYS A 273 5.10 6.14 -18.19
N ALA A 274 4.48 7.30 -17.99
CA ALA A 274 5.20 8.57 -17.86
C ALA A 274 6.04 8.62 -16.57
N ALA A 275 5.47 8.21 -15.43
CA ALA A 275 6.18 8.11 -14.16
C ALA A 275 7.39 7.17 -14.26
N ARG A 276 7.27 6.03 -14.96
CA ARG A 276 8.37 5.08 -15.15
C ARG A 276 9.57 5.67 -15.89
N LYS A 277 9.36 6.60 -16.82
CA LYS A 277 10.43 7.29 -17.56
C LYS A 277 11.24 8.25 -16.67
N LEU A 278 10.62 8.77 -15.62
CA LEU A 278 11.24 9.70 -14.66
C LEU A 278 11.86 8.96 -13.46
N ALA A 279 11.35 7.77 -13.15
CA ALA A 279 11.81 6.96 -12.04
C ALA A 279 13.25 6.42 -12.24
N PRO A 280 14.00 6.17 -11.16
CA PRO A 280 15.30 5.50 -11.25
C PRO A 280 15.19 4.09 -11.85
N GLU A 281 16.32 3.50 -12.23
CA GLU A 281 16.37 2.16 -12.84
C GLU A 281 15.67 1.12 -11.94
N TYR A 282 15.97 1.12 -10.65
CA TYR A 282 15.29 0.28 -9.67
C TYR A 282 14.16 1.04 -8.97
N ALA A 283 12.91 0.76 -9.36
CA ALA A 283 11.71 1.44 -8.85
C ALA A 283 10.52 0.46 -8.71
N PRO A 284 10.56 -0.49 -7.75
CA PRO A 284 9.57 -1.56 -7.64
C PRO A 284 8.13 -1.05 -7.44
N THR A 285 7.95 0.08 -6.75
CA THR A 285 6.64 0.74 -6.63
C THR A 285 6.04 1.14 -7.97
N VAL A 286 6.86 1.64 -8.89
CA VAL A 286 6.39 2.03 -10.22
C VAL A 286 6.08 0.78 -11.04
N ASP A 287 6.99 -0.18 -11.04
CA ASP A 287 6.86 -1.42 -11.81
C ASP A 287 5.64 -2.25 -11.37
N TRP A 288 5.40 -2.35 -10.05
CA TRP A 288 4.23 -3.04 -9.52
C TRP A 288 2.93 -2.33 -9.90
N ASN A 289 2.82 -1.02 -9.70
CA ASN A 289 1.60 -0.30 -10.08
C ASN A 289 1.37 -0.30 -11.59
N LEU A 290 2.44 -0.24 -12.38
CA LEU A 290 2.38 -0.39 -13.83
C LEU A 290 1.89 -1.79 -14.24
N SER A 291 2.30 -2.85 -13.52
CA SER A 291 1.76 -4.21 -13.71
C SER A 291 0.24 -4.23 -13.54
N LEU A 292 -0.27 -3.62 -12.47
CA LEU A 292 -1.71 -3.58 -12.19
C LEU A 292 -2.47 -2.81 -13.26
N ALA A 293 -1.91 -1.71 -13.75
CA ALA A 293 -2.50 -0.94 -14.85
C ALA A 293 -2.52 -1.72 -16.17
N TYR A 294 -1.45 -2.44 -16.52
CA TYR A 294 -1.44 -3.31 -17.70
C TYR A 294 -2.51 -4.41 -17.60
N LEU A 295 -2.58 -5.11 -16.47
CA LEU A 295 -3.59 -6.15 -16.22
C LEU A 295 -5.00 -5.57 -16.29
N ALA A 296 -5.26 -4.39 -15.72
CA ALA A 296 -6.55 -3.71 -15.81
C ALA A 296 -6.96 -3.29 -17.23
N ASN A 297 -6.03 -3.26 -18.18
CA ASN A 297 -6.29 -2.99 -19.59
C ASN A 297 -6.28 -4.28 -20.45
N GLY A 298 -6.17 -5.46 -19.83
CA GLY A 298 -6.12 -6.74 -20.53
C GLY A 298 -4.79 -7.05 -21.21
N ASP A 299 -3.75 -6.25 -20.96
CA ASP A 299 -2.40 -6.45 -21.50
C ASP A 299 -1.59 -7.37 -20.57
N LEU A 300 -1.88 -8.67 -20.66
CA LEU A 300 -1.29 -9.68 -19.78
C LEU A 300 0.20 -9.91 -20.05
N GLN A 301 0.61 -9.74 -21.31
CA GLN A 301 2.00 -9.94 -21.74
C GLN A 301 2.95 -8.92 -21.10
N ASN A 302 2.51 -7.67 -20.92
CA ASN A 302 3.29 -6.67 -20.20
C ASN A 302 2.98 -6.64 -18.69
N GLY A 303 1.77 -7.04 -18.29
CA GLY A 303 1.34 -7.03 -16.90
C GLY A 303 2.05 -8.07 -16.04
N TRP A 304 2.03 -9.34 -16.44
CA TRP A 304 2.56 -10.42 -15.60
C TRP A 304 4.06 -10.33 -15.31
N PRO A 305 4.94 -10.01 -16.27
CA PRO A 305 6.37 -9.91 -16.01
C PRO A 305 6.73 -8.85 -14.95
N LEU A 306 5.97 -7.76 -14.88
CA LEU A 306 6.18 -6.69 -13.90
C LEU A 306 5.53 -7.00 -12.54
N HIS A 307 4.60 -7.95 -12.47
CA HIS A 307 3.79 -8.18 -11.28
C HIS A 307 4.59 -8.65 -10.07
N ARG A 308 5.76 -9.25 -10.30
CA ARG A 308 6.67 -9.71 -9.26
C ARG A 308 7.30 -8.55 -8.46
N ALA A 309 7.32 -7.33 -9.00
CA ALA A 309 7.81 -6.14 -8.29
C ALA A 309 7.07 -5.87 -6.97
N ARG A 310 5.86 -6.45 -6.78
CA ARG A 310 5.12 -6.40 -5.51
C ARG A 310 5.93 -6.89 -4.31
N PHE A 311 6.81 -7.89 -4.49
CA PHE A 311 7.63 -8.43 -3.40
C PHE A 311 8.64 -7.42 -2.84
N ASP A 312 8.95 -6.37 -3.62
CA ASP A 312 9.91 -5.32 -3.25
C ASP A 312 9.21 -3.99 -2.92
N ASP A 313 7.88 -3.96 -2.95
CA ASP A 313 7.08 -2.82 -2.53
C ASP A 313 6.42 -3.07 -1.16
N PRO A 314 6.74 -2.28 -0.13
CA PRO A 314 6.16 -2.44 1.21
C PRO A 314 4.63 -2.25 1.29
N ALA A 315 4.04 -1.44 0.40
CA ALA A 315 2.61 -1.19 0.37
C ALA A 315 1.79 -2.36 -0.20
N SER A 316 2.45 -3.32 -0.88
CA SER A 316 1.79 -4.54 -1.36
C SER A 316 1.38 -5.49 -0.23
N MET A 317 2.08 -5.41 0.92
CA MET A 317 1.91 -6.28 2.09
C MET A 317 2.03 -7.79 1.78
N VAL A 318 2.58 -8.17 0.62
CA VAL A 318 2.72 -9.60 0.27
C VAL A 318 3.83 -10.27 1.08
N MET A 319 3.69 -11.57 1.31
CA MET A 319 4.73 -12.35 1.97
C MET A 319 5.87 -12.66 1.00
N LYS A 320 7.09 -12.20 1.28
CA LYS A 320 8.31 -12.61 0.57
C LYS A 320 9.06 -13.67 1.39
N ARG A 321 9.01 -14.93 0.95
CA ARG A 321 9.78 -16.05 1.50
C ARG A 321 11.18 -16.11 0.90
N LYS A 322 12.12 -16.72 1.63
CA LYS A 322 13.50 -16.98 1.19
C LYS A 322 13.70 -18.48 0.99
N PHE A 323 14.36 -18.84 -0.10
CA PHE A 323 14.59 -20.23 -0.51
C PHE A 323 16.05 -20.44 -0.91
N ASP A 324 16.55 -21.65 -0.70
CA ASP A 324 17.90 -22.08 -1.13
C ASP A 324 17.90 -22.73 -2.53
N VAL A 325 16.72 -23.06 -3.05
CA VAL A 325 16.47 -23.57 -4.40
C VAL A 325 16.02 -22.46 -5.35
N PRO A 326 16.23 -22.62 -6.68
CA PRO A 326 15.88 -21.61 -7.66
C PRO A 326 14.36 -21.36 -7.77
N LEU A 327 14.01 -20.11 -8.05
CA LEU A 327 12.68 -19.74 -8.54
C LEU A 327 12.45 -20.39 -9.91
N TRP A 328 11.35 -21.10 -10.07
CA TRP A 328 10.93 -21.62 -11.37
C TRP A 328 10.48 -20.48 -12.29
N ASN A 329 10.99 -20.44 -13.52
CA ASN A 329 10.72 -19.40 -14.50
C ASN A 329 10.30 -19.97 -15.87
N GLY A 330 9.68 -21.15 -15.87
CA GLY A 330 9.12 -21.78 -17.06
C GLY A 330 10.00 -22.84 -17.72
N GLU A 331 11.15 -23.16 -17.14
CA GLU A 331 11.98 -24.30 -17.58
C GLU A 331 11.26 -25.65 -17.43
N ASP A 332 11.80 -26.69 -18.08
CA ASP A 332 11.25 -28.06 -17.98
C ASP A 332 11.37 -28.59 -16.54
N ILE A 333 10.23 -29.06 -16.04
CA ILE A 333 10.03 -29.60 -14.68
C ILE A 333 9.46 -31.02 -14.71
N SER A 334 9.41 -31.68 -15.86
CA SER A 334 8.85 -33.03 -16.03
C SER A 334 9.47 -34.11 -15.14
N GLN A 335 10.71 -33.88 -14.67
CA GLN A 335 11.42 -34.75 -13.73
C GLN A 335 11.76 -34.04 -12.40
N LYS A 336 11.17 -32.86 -12.15
CA LYS A 336 11.43 -32.06 -10.96
C LYS A 336 10.23 -32.03 -10.03
N THR A 337 10.50 -31.81 -8.75
CA THR A 337 9.52 -31.47 -7.74
C THR A 337 9.42 -29.96 -7.62
N ILE A 338 8.27 -29.39 -7.95
CA ILE A 338 8.00 -27.95 -7.79
C ILE A 338 7.13 -27.70 -6.56
N MET A 339 7.52 -26.71 -5.75
CA MET A 339 6.72 -26.25 -4.62
C MET A 339 6.04 -24.91 -4.93
N VAL A 340 4.71 -24.88 -4.79
CA VAL A 340 3.86 -23.71 -4.95
C VAL A 340 3.44 -23.20 -3.58
N TRP A 341 3.63 -21.90 -3.31
CA TRP A 341 3.32 -21.31 -2.01
C TRP A 341 2.46 -20.04 -2.12
N GLY A 342 1.67 -19.77 -1.08
CA GLY A 342 0.85 -18.56 -0.98
C GLY A 342 1.66 -17.33 -0.55
N ASP A 343 1.71 -16.31 -1.41
CA ASP A 343 2.26 -14.99 -1.08
C ASP A 343 1.21 -13.98 -0.61
N GLN A 344 -0.08 -14.30 -0.79
CA GLN A 344 -1.23 -13.45 -0.48
C GLN A 344 -2.32 -14.21 0.30
N GLY A 345 -3.56 -13.71 0.28
CA GLY A 345 -4.68 -14.30 1.01
C GLY A 345 -5.16 -15.63 0.42
N LEU A 346 -6.09 -16.27 1.14
CA LEU A 346 -6.72 -17.52 0.69
C LEU A 346 -7.41 -17.36 -0.68
N GLY A 347 -8.13 -16.26 -0.91
CA GLY A 347 -8.83 -15.98 -2.17
C GLY A 347 -7.88 -15.98 -3.38
N ASP A 348 -6.72 -15.32 -3.25
CA ASP A 348 -5.70 -15.30 -4.30
C ASP A 348 -5.13 -16.69 -4.59
N SER A 349 -4.92 -17.49 -3.53
CA SER A 349 -4.46 -18.87 -3.65
C SER A 349 -5.50 -19.76 -4.34
N LEU A 350 -6.79 -19.57 -4.04
CA LEU A 350 -7.89 -20.29 -4.70
C LEU A 350 -8.04 -19.89 -6.18
N LYS A 351 -7.99 -18.58 -6.47
CA LYS A 351 -8.04 -18.02 -7.82
C LYS A 351 -6.94 -18.62 -8.70
N SER A 352 -5.69 -18.47 -8.27
CA SER A 352 -4.54 -19.00 -9.01
C SER A 352 -4.45 -20.51 -8.96
N GLY A 353 -5.03 -21.16 -7.95
CA GLY A 353 -5.04 -22.61 -7.85
C GLY A 353 -5.86 -23.30 -8.95
N THR A 354 -6.66 -22.56 -9.71
CA THR A 354 -7.27 -23.05 -10.96
C THR A 354 -6.25 -23.52 -12.01
N ILE A 355 -4.98 -23.16 -11.85
CA ILE A 355 -3.85 -23.56 -12.72
C ILE A 355 -3.27 -24.92 -12.32
N ILE A 356 -3.51 -25.40 -11.09
CA ILE A 356 -2.83 -26.60 -10.55
C ILE A 356 -3.00 -27.85 -11.43
N PRO A 357 -4.15 -28.16 -12.03
CA PRO A 357 -4.26 -29.32 -12.91
C PRO A 357 -3.27 -29.30 -14.08
N GLU A 358 -3.05 -28.14 -14.70
CA GLU A 358 -2.08 -27.97 -15.79
C GLU A 358 -0.62 -28.03 -15.29
N LEU A 359 -0.38 -27.63 -14.03
CA LEU A 359 0.94 -27.76 -13.42
C LEU A 359 1.27 -29.22 -13.12
N ILE A 360 0.31 -29.99 -12.62
CA ILE A 360 0.44 -31.44 -12.39
C ILE A 360 0.77 -32.16 -13.70
N ASP A 361 0.10 -31.79 -14.80
CA ASP A 361 0.37 -32.35 -16.14
C ASP A 361 1.82 -32.06 -16.64
N ARG A 362 2.53 -31.07 -16.07
CA ARG A 362 3.87 -30.65 -16.52
C ARG A 362 5.01 -31.04 -15.59
N ALA A 363 4.75 -31.22 -14.29
CA ALA A 363 5.77 -31.44 -13.28
C ALA A 363 5.92 -32.93 -12.95
N GLY A 364 7.13 -33.36 -12.56
CA GLY A 364 7.32 -34.70 -12.03
C GLY A 364 6.60 -34.89 -10.69
N LYS A 365 6.56 -33.84 -9.87
CA LYS A 365 5.81 -33.79 -8.60
C LYS A 365 5.43 -32.36 -8.24
N VAL A 366 4.24 -32.16 -7.69
CA VAL A 366 3.76 -30.84 -7.22
C VAL A 366 3.54 -30.88 -5.71
N ILE A 367 4.12 -29.91 -5.01
CA ILE A 367 3.86 -29.64 -3.59
C ILE A 367 3.13 -28.29 -3.49
N LEU A 368 2.06 -28.24 -2.70
CA LEU A 368 1.26 -27.03 -2.46
C LEU A 368 1.33 -26.65 -0.97
N GLU A 369 1.82 -25.45 -0.67
CA GLU A 369 1.86 -24.92 0.70
C GLU A 369 0.82 -23.82 0.90
N SER A 370 -0.04 -24.01 1.89
CA SER A 370 -1.09 -23.05 2.28
C SER A 370 -1.33 -23.08 3.79
N SER A 371 -2.28 -22.27 4.29
CA SER A 371 -2.80 -22.41 5.65
C SER A 371 -3.29 -23.84 5.92
N GLU A 372 -3.40 -24.25 7.18
CA GLU A 372 -3.82 -25.62 7.52
C GLU A 372 -5.14 -26.03 6.84
N LYS A 373 -6.14 -25.15 6.89
CA LYS A 373 -7.43 -25.36 6.21
C LYS A 373 -7.32 -25.33 4.69
N GLY A 374 -6.48 -24.45 4.14
CA GLY A 374 -6.21 -24.38 2.71
C GLY A 374 -5.54 -25.65 2.20
N ALA A 375 -4.57 -26.19 2.92
CA ALA A 375 -3.88 -27.43 2.58
C ALA A 375 -4.84 -28.63 2.53
N LYS A 376 -5.74 -28.77 3.52
CA LYS A 376 -6.78 -29.82 3.52
C LYS A 376 -7.68 -29.74 2.29
N PHE A 377 -8.13 -28.54 1.93
CA PHE A 377 -9.00 -28.34 0.76
C PHE A 377 -8.27 -28.55 -0.57
N LEU A 378 -7.02 -28.07 -0.68
CA LEU A 378 -6.17 -28.29 -1.85
C LEU A 378 -5.86 -29.78 -2.04
N GLN A 379 -5.55 -30.52 -0.97
CA GLN A 379 -5.27 -31.96 -1.03
C GLN A 379 -6.48 -32.74 -1.56
N TYR A 380 -7.68 -32.38 -1.10
CA TYR A 380 -8.92 -33.01 -1.56
C TYR A 380 -9.19 -32.71 -3.04
N SER A 381 -8.96 -31.45 -3.46
CA SER A 381 -9.21 -31.01 -4.83
C SER A 381 -8.20 -31.56 -5.84
N PHE A 382 -6.96 -31.78 -5.41
CA PHE A 382 -5.82 -32.17 -6.25
C PHE A 382 -5.11 -33.38 -5.64
N PRO A 383 -5.69 -34.60 -5.76
CA PRO A 383 -5.14 -35.81 -5.12
C PRO A 383 -3.75 -36.21 -5.65
N ASP A 384 -3.40 -35.80 -6.87
CA ASP A 384 -2.09 -36.06 -7.49
C ASP A 384 -0.99 -35.08 -7.04
N ALA A 385 -1.34 -34.06 -6.26
CA ALA A 385 -0.39 -33.17 -5.60
C ALA A 385 -0.27 -33.50 -4.10
N ILE A 386 0.82 -33.04 -3.48
CA ILE A 386 0.96 -33.06 -2.02
C ILE A 386 0.65 -31.67 -1.49
N ALA A 387 -0.46 -31.49 -0.78
CA ALA A 387 -0.77 -30.24 -0.12
C ALA A 387 -0.51 -30.31 1.39
N ARG A 388 0.22 -29.32 1.92
CA ARG A 388 0.62 -29.27 3.34
C ARG A 388 0.58 -27.85 3.92
N PRO A 389 0.57 -27.71 5.26
CA PRO A 389 0.77 -26.42 5.91
C PRO A 389 2.12 -25.80 5.52
N VAL A 390 2.21 -24.47 5.54
CA VAL A 390 3.45 -23.71 5.28
C VAL A 390 4.59 -24.18 6.19
N GLN A 391 5.77 -24.43 5.60
CA GLN A 391 6.99 -24.82 6.30
C GLN A 391 8.04 -23.71 6.21
N MET A 392 8.06 -22.85 7.22
CA MET A 392 8.87 -21.61 7.25
C MET A 392 9.22 -21.22 8.69
N ASN A 393 10.42 -20.66 8.91
CA ASN A 393 10.82 -20.07 10.21
C ASN A 393 10.37 -18.61 10.37
N GLU A 394 10.68 -17.99 11.51
CA GLU A 394 10.32 -16.59 11.80
C GLU A 394 10.99 -15.58 10.84
N ASP A 395 12.18 -15.91 10.32
CA ASP A 395 12.95 -15.11 9.35
C ASP A 395 12.51 -15.27 7.89
N LYS A 396 11.38 -15.99 7.69
CA LYS A 396 10.74 -16.30 6.41
C LYS A 396 11.54 -17.23 5.51
N GLU A 397 12.45 -18.01 6.08
CA GLU A 397 13.24 -19.01 5.37
C GLU A 397 12.51 -20.34 5.37
N GLN A 398 12.70 -21.12 4.29
CA GLN A 398 12.20 -22.49 4.22
C GLN A 398 12.75 -23.37 5.34
N THR A 399 11.93 -24.32 5.82
CA THR A 399 12.38 -25.37 6.75
C THR A 399 12.34 -26.77 6.14
N ALA A 400 11.80 -26.89 4.93
CA ALA A 400 11.79 -28.12 4.15
C ALA A 400 12.54 -27.95 2.84
N HIS A 401 13.15 -29.05 2.38
CA HIS A 401 14.09 -29.11 1.25
C HIS A 401 13.74 -30.26 0.29
N ASP A 402 12.47 -30.66 0.24
CA ASP A 402 11.98 -31.81 -0.54
C ASP A 402 11.44 -31.41 -1.93
N TYR A 403 11.97 -30.33 -2.50
CA TYR A 403 11.60 -29.77 -3.80
C TYR A 403 12.84 -29.18 -4.50
N ASP A 404 12.83 -29.17 -5.83
CA ASP A 404 13.95 -28.74 -6.68
C ASP A 404 13.86 -27.25 -7.08
N CYS A 405 12.64 -26.71 -7.11
CA CYS A 405 12.36 -25.31 -7.42
C CYS A 405 11.05 -24.86 -6.77
N HIS A 406 10.83 -23.54 -6.76
CA HIS A 406 9.65 -22.95 -6.12
C HIS A 406 8.99 -21.86 -6.97
N ILE A 407 7.71 -21.58 -6.75
CA ILE A 407 6.98 -20.44 -7.32
C ILE A 407 5.80 -20.04 -6.43
N SER A 408 5.37 -18.77 -6.44
CA SER A 408 4.16 -18.38 -5.71
C SER A 408 2.90 -18.67 -6.52
N PHE A 409 1.75 -18.86 -5.86
CA PHE A 409 0.46 -19.06 -6.55
C PHE A 409 0.17 -17.93 -7.56
N ALA A 410 0.38 -16.67 -7.19
CA ALA A 410 0.12 -15.54 -8.08
C ALA A 410 1.07 -15.53 -9.31
N ASP A 411 2.33 -15.92 -9.16
CA ASP A 411 3.32 -15.90 -10.26
C ASP A 411 3.07 -17.00 -11.31
N LEU A 412 2.32 -18.07 -10.98
CA LEU A 412 1.90 -19.10 -11.96
C LEU A 412 1.17 -18.50 -13.17
N ALA A 413 0.40 -17.42 -12.95
CA ALA A 413 -0.37 -16.77 -14.01
C ALA A 413 0.51 -16.30 -15.18
N ASN A 414 1.76 -15.91 -14.92
CA ASN A 414 2.70 -15.49 -15.96
C ASN A 414 2.98 -16.61 -16.98
N HIS A 415 2.96 -17.87 -16.53
CA HIS A 415 3.34 -19.03 -17.35
C HIS A 415 2.13 -19.75 -17.96
N PHE A 416 1.00 -19.78 -17.27
CA PHE A 416 -0.20 -20.53 -17.69
C PHE A 416 -1.34 -19.65 -18.19
N ARG A 417 -1.28 -18.34 -17.90
CA ARG A 417 -2.30 -17.36 -18.30
C ARG A 417 -1.71 -16.15 -19.04
N PRO A 418 -0.86 -16.34 -20.08
CA PRO A 418 -0.22 -15.24 -20.80
C PRO A 418 -1.19 -14.44 -21.68
N THR A 419 -2.39 -14.97 -21.95
CA THR A 419 -3.42 -14.32 -22.78
C THR A 419 -4.83 -14.55 -22.23
N LEU A 420 -5.80 -13.75 -22.66
CA LEU A 420 -7.21 -14.00 -22.31
C LEU A 420 -7.74 -15.32 -22.89
N GLN A 421 -7.15 -15.80 -24.00
CA GLN A 421 -7.54 -17.08 -24.62
C GLN A 421 -7.16 -18.26 -23.72
N SER A 422 -6.01 -18.21 -23.05
CA SER A 422 -5.60 -19.28 -22.12
C SER A 422 -6.55 -19.51 -20.94
N PHE A 423 -7.45 -18.56 -20.62
CA PHE A 423 -8.51 -18.78 -19.64
C PHE A 423 -9.68 -19.60 -20.21
N LYS A 424 -9.98 -19.43 -21.50
CA LYS A 424 -11.05 -20.18 -22.18
C LYS A 424 -10.64 -21.62 -22.47
N ASP A 425 -9.35 -21.84 -22.71
CA ASP A 425 -8.80 -23.16 -23.02
C ASP A 425 -8.54 -24.00 -21.76
N ALA A 426 -8.59 -23.38 -20.57
CA ALA A 426 -8.32 -24.04 -19.29
C ALA A 426 -9.42 -25.06 -18.92
N LYS A 427 -9.00 -26.15 -18.25
CA LYS A 427 -9.93 -27.12 -17.65
C LYS A 427 -10.74 -26.44 -16.54
N TYR A 428 -12.06 -26.55 -16.59
CA TYR A 428 -12.96 -25.91 -15.63
C TYR A 428 -14.24 -26.74 -15.36
N PRO A 429 -14.75 -26.82 -14.11
CA PRO A 429 -14.15 -26.32 -12.87
C PRO A 429 -12.85 -27.05 -12.51
N ALA A 430 -11.92 -26.34 -11.89
CA ALA A 430 -10.62 -26.92 -11.52
C ALA A 430 -10.64 -27.60 -10.14
N TYR A 431 -11.56 -27.19 -9.26
CA TYR A 431 -11.65 -27.68 -7.89
C TYR A 431 -12.74 -28.75 -7.73
N SER A 432 -12.52 -29.64 -6.77
CA SER A 432 -13.52 -30.62 -6.34
C SER A 432 -14.12 -30.24 -4.98
N PHE A 433 -15.26 -30.81 -4.65
CA PHE A 433 -15.93 -30.63 -3.36
C PHE A 433 -16.50 -31.97 -2.88
N ASP A 434 -16.77 -32.08 -1.58
CA ASP A 434 -17.39 -33.27 -1.00
C ASP A 434 -18.86 -33.36 -1.40
N ARG A 435 -19.14 -34.22 -2.39
CA ARG A 435 -20.47 -34.38 -2.98
C ARG A 435 -21.46 -35.00 -1.99
N ASP A 436 -21.06 -36.01 -1.23
CA ASP A 436 -21.94 -36.68 -0.29
C ASP A 436 -22.38 -35.72 0.82
N ARG A 437 -21.43 -34.91 1.30
CA ARG A 437 -21.69 -33.84 2.25
C ARG A 437 -22.60 -32.76 1.68
N ALA A 438 -22.37 -32.34 0.43
CA ALA A 438 -23.23 -31.35 -0.25
C ALA A 438 -24.67 -31.86 -0.41
N VAL A 439 -24.85 -33.12 -0.83
CA VAL A 439 -26.18 -33.77 -0.90
C VAL A 439 -26.83 -33.88 0.47
N SER A 440 -26.05 -34.21 1.51
CA SER A 440 -26.55 -34.23 2.89
C SER A 440 -27.03 -32.86 3.37
N TYR A 441 -26.35 -31.78 2.96
CA TYR A 441 -26.79 -30.42 3.27
C TYR A 441 -28.04 -30.01 2.51
N LEU A 442 -28.10 -30.31 1.21
CA LEU A 442 -29.27 -30.02 0.39
C LEU A 442 -30.53 -30.69 0.94
N LYS A 443 -30.45 -31.96 1.36
CA LYS A 443 -31.58 -32.72 1.93
C LYS A 443 -32.12 -32.18 3.25
N ARG A 444 -31.41 -31.25 3.91
CA ARG A 444 -31.90 -30.56 5.12
C ARG A 444 -32.78 -29.36 4.82
N LEU A 445 -32.77 -28.87 3.58
CA LEU A 445 -33.56 -27.72 3.15
C LEU A 445 -34.94 -28.19 2.70
N ASP A 446 -36.01 -27.62 3.21
CA ASP A 446 -37.35 -27.99 2.74
C ASP A 446 -37.60 -27.47 1.33
N ARG A 447 -38.29 -28.25 0.48
CA ARG A 447 -38.71 -27.86 -0.89
C ARG A 447 -37.57 -27.42 -1.81
N PHE A 448 -36.35 -27.95 -1.62
CA PHE A 448 -35.16 -27.57 -2.39
C PHE A 448 -35.26 -27.85 -3.91
N ASP A 449 -36.15 -28.74 -4.34
CA ASP A 449 -36.42 -28.98 -5.78
C ASP A 449 -37.52 -28.07 -6.35
N GLU A 450 -38.26 -27.35 -5.49
CA GLU A 450 -39.34 -26.45 -5.93
C GLU A 450 -38.91 -24.97 -5.98
N LYS A 451 -37.86 -24.60 -5.24
CA LYS A 451 -37.38 -23.22 -5.11
C LYS A 451 -35.87 -23.13 -5.25
N PRO A 452 -35.34 -22.02 -5.81
CA PRO A 452 -33.90 -21.82 -5.90
C PRO A 452 -33.28 -21.75 -4.50
N VAL A 453 -32.17 -22.47 -4.31
CA VAL A 453 -31.33 -22.40 -3.11
C VAL A 453 -30.25 -21.33 -3.34
N ILE A 454 -30.34 -20.23 -2.62
CA ILE A 454 -29.46 -19.07 -2.77
C ILE A 454 -28.55 -18.93 -1.55
N GLY A 455 -27.26 -19.15 -1.74
CA GLY A 455 -26.24 -18.90 -0.73
C GLY A 455 -25.85 -17.43 -0.68
N PHE A 456 -25.57 -16.87 0.50
CA PHE A 456 -25.12 -15.48 0.56
C PHE A 456 -24.15 -15.14 1.69
N SER A 457 -23.26 -14.19 1.41
CA SER A 457 -22.33 -13.56 2.36
C SER A 457 -22.22 -12.07 2.06
N TRP A 458 -22.44 -11.23 3.06
CA TRP A 458 -22.64 -9.79 2.84
C TRP A 458 -21.44 -8.93 3.23
N ARG A 459 -20.43 -9.50 3.93
CA ARG A 459 -19.26 -8.73 4.39
C ARG A 459 -18.04 -9.59 4.72
N SER A 460 -16.88 -8.94 4.82
CA SER A 460 -15.70 -9.54 5.44
C SER A 460 -15.70 -9.37 6.96
N ARG A 461 -15.01 -10.26 7.67
CA ARG A 461 -14.66 -10.06 9.10
C ARG A 461 -13.76 -8.84 9.31
N ASN A 462 -12.92 -8.49 8.33
CA ASN A 462 -12.10 -7.29 8.40
C ASN A 462 -12.90 -6.08 7.89
N LEU A 463 -13.34 -5.26 8.84
CA LEU A 463 -14.14 -4.06 8.64
C LEU A 463 -13.30 -2.78 8.78
N ALA A 464 -12.03 -2.80 8.38
CA ALA A 464 -11.26 -1.56 8.24
C ALA A 464 -12.05 -0.53 7.41
N ALA A 465 -12.03 0.74 7.81
CA ALA A 465 -12.94 1.77 7.30
C ALA A 465 -12.95 1.86 5.76
N ASN A 466 -11.78 1.74 5.14
CA ASN A 466 -11.59 1.75 3.70
C ASN A 466 -12.28 0.58 2.96
N ARG A 467 -12.47 -0.56 3.63
CA ARG A 467 -13.16 -1.75 3.13
C ARG A 467 -14.65 -1.77 3.46
N ALA A 468 -14.99 -1.34 4.67
CA ALA A 468 -16.35 -1.43 5.22
C ALA A 468 -17.40 -0.79 4.32
N ARG A 469 -17.03 0.27 3.58
CA ARG A 469 -17.92 0.95 2.63
C ARG A 469 -18.41 0.11 1.44
N PHE A 470 -17.82 -1.05 1.18
CA PHE A 470 -18.27 -1.99 0.13
C PHE A 470 -19.04 -3.20 0.69
N TYR A 471 -19.32 -3.18 1.98
CA TYR A 471 -20.02 -4.26 2.65
C TYR A 471 -21.39 -3.80 3.09
N LEU A 472 -22.28 -4.78 3.26
CA LEU A 472 -23.61 -4.57 3.77
C LEU A 472 -23.67 -5.01 5.23
N SER A 473 -24.70 -4.59 5.94
CA SER A 473 -25.17 -5.18 7.19
C SER A 473 -26.34 -6.13 6.93
N ALA A 474 -26.74 -6.91 7.94
CA ALA A 474 -27.90 -7.80 7.80
C ALA A 474 -29.21 -7.07 7.43
N PRO A 475 -29.55 -5.90 7.99
CA PRO A 475 -30.70 -5.12 7.52
C PRO A 475 -30.58 -4.68 6.06
N GLU A 476 -29.38 -4.32 5.60
CA GLU A 476 -29.19 -3.80 4.24
C GLU A 476 -29.23 -4.90 3.16
N ILE A 477 -28.94 -6.16 3.50
CA ILE A 477 -29.11 -7.29 2.56
C ILE A 477 -30.55 -7.85 2.55
N CYS A 478 -31.39 -7.51 3.53
CA CYS A 478 -32.78 -7.99 3.63
C CYS A 478 -33.62 -7.81 2.36
N PRO A 479 -33.50 -6.72 1.57
CA PRO A 479 -34.25 -6.57 0.32
C PRO A 479 -34.03 -7.72 -0.68
N VAL A 480 -32.85 -8.36 -0.66
CA VAL A 480 -32.59 -9.57 -1.46
C VAL A 480 -33.47 -10.75 -1.00
N LEU A 481 -33.62 -10.92 0.31
CA LEU A 481 -34.42 -12.00 0.91
C LEU A 481 -35.94 -11.76 0.78
N GLU A 482 -36.35 -10.50 0.74
CA GLU A 482 -37.75 -10.09 0.62
C GLU A 482 -38.32 -10.30 -0.77
N THR A 483 -37.52 -9.99 -1.80
CA THR A 483 -37.98 -9.95 -3.20
C THR A 483 -38.16 -11.32 -3.84
N HIS A 484 -37.36 -12.31 -3.44
CA HIS A 484 -37.35 -13.62 -4.09
C HIS A 484 -38.09 -14.68 -3.26
N ASP A 485 -38.87 -15.53 -3.93
CA ASP A 485 -39.37 -16.76 -3.34
C ASP A 485 -38.31 -17.87 -3.47
N ALA A 486 -37.36 -17.87 -2.54
CA ALA A 486 -36.17 -18.73 -2.56
C ALA A 486 -35.86 -19.27 -1.16
N ILE A 487 -35.02 -20.31 -1.12
CA ILE A 487 -34.43 -20.84 0.11
C ILE A 487 -33.08 -20.17 0.28
N PHE A 488 -32.93 -19.35 1.31
CA PHE A 488 -31.69 -18.60 1.55
C PHE A 488 -30.80 -19.34 2.53
N VAL A 489 -29.55 -19.57 2.15
CA VAL A 489 -28.55 -20.28 2.95
C VAL A 489 -27.44 -19.33 3.39
N ASN A 490 -27.17 -19.30 4.68
CA ASN A 490 -26.04 -18.53 5.21
C ASN A 490 -24.70 -19.11 4.72
N LEU A 491 -23.92 -18.30 4.01
CA LEU A 491 -22.51 -18.56 3.71
C LEU A 491 -21.59 -17.56 4.41
N GLN A 492 -22.12 -16.65 5.24
CA GLN A 492 -21.31 -15.71 6.01
C GLN A 492 -20.51 -16.43 7.10
N TYR A 493 -19.19 -16.24 7.06
CA TYR A 493 -18.25 -16.77 8.04
C TYR A 493 -17.90 -15.72 9.12
N GLY A 494 -17.43 -16.21 10.28
CA GLY A 494 -17.03 -15.40 11.43
C GLY A 494 -18.20 -14.97 12.33
N THR A 495 -17.91 -14.53 13.56
CA THR A 495 -18.93 -14.21 14.58
C THR A 495 -19.86 -13.08 14.13
N VAL A 496 -21.11 -13.45 13.83
CA VAL A 496 -22.21 -12.53 13.45
C VAL A 496 -23.52 -12.92 14.13
N ASP A 497 -23.47 -13.52 15.32
CA ASP A 497 -24.62 -14.15 15.99
C ASP A 497 -25.86 -13.25 16.06
N LYS A 498 -25.68 -11.96 16.36
CA LYS A 498 -26.78 -10.98 16.41
C LYS A 498 -27.44 -10.76 15.05
N GLU A 499 -26.65 -10.75 13.98
CA GLU A 499 -27.15 -10.59 12.61
C GLU A 499 -27.83 -11.87 12.12
N ILE A 500 -27.29 -13.04 12.45
CA ILE A 500 -27.91 -14.33 12.16
C ILE A 500 -29.25 -14.47 12.88
N GLN A 501 -29.28 -14.19 14.19
CA GLN A 501 -30.52 -14.18 14.98
C GLN A 501 -31.55 -13.18 14.43
N TYR A 502 -31.08 -12.01 13.98
CA TYR A 502 -31.94 -11.03 13.32
C TYR A 502 -32.58 -11.60 12.04
N LEU A 503 -31.79 -12.24 11.17
CA LEU A 503 -32.29 -12.85 9.92
C LEU A 503 -33.21 -14.05 10.19
N GLN A 504 -32.87 -14.93 11.15
CA GLN A 504 -33.72 -16.05 11.57
C GLN A 504 -35.07 -15.56 12.08
N LYS A 505 -35.09 -14.49 12.90
CA LYS A 505 -36.33 -13.92 13.42
C LYS A 505 -37.17 -13.24 12.32
N ARG A 506 -36.52 -12.57 11.37
CA ARG A 506 -37.22 -11.84 10.28
C ARG A 506 -37.73 -12.79 9.19
N PHE A 507 -37.02 -13.87 8.91
CA PHE A 507 -37.29 -14.80 7.80
C PHE A 507 -37.28 -16.27 8.24
N PRO A 508 -38.10 -16.69 9.23
CA PRO A 508 -38.03 -18.03 9.83
C PRO A 508 -38.28 -19.18 8.84
N GLU A 509 -39.04 -18.93 7.77
CA GLU A 509 -39.39 -19.94 6.76
C GLU A 509 -38.50 -19.90 5.50
N LYS A 510 -37.62 -18.89 5.38
CA LYS A 510 -36.76 -18.70 4.19
C LYS A 510 -35.27 -18.79 4.49
N PHE A 511 -34.84 -18.31 5.66
CA PHE A 511 -33.42 -18.22 6.01
C PHE A 511 -32.95 -19.45 6.79
N ASN A 512 -31.91 -20.10 6.27
CA ASN A 512 -31.37 -21.34 6.79
C ASN A 512 -29.92 -21.13 7.24
N PHE A 513 -29.65 -21.43 8.50
CA PHE A 513 -28.33 -21.38 9.12
C PHE A 513 -27.94 -22.77 9.61
N PHE A 514 -26.72 -23.19 9.27
CA PHE A 514 -26.19 -24.51 9.58
C PHE A 514 -25.19 -24.38 10.73
N GLU A 515 -25.67 -24.47 11.97
CA GLU A 515 -24.86 -24.33 13.19
C GLU A 515 -23.70 -25.34 13.28
N ASP A 516 -23.88 -26.50 12.67
CA ASP A 516 -22.91 -27.61 12.64
C ASP A 516 -21.83 -27.46 11.54
N VAL A 517 -21.86 -26.37 10.77
CA VAL A 517 -20.93 -26.14 9.65
C VAL A 517 -20.04 -24.95 9.94
N ASP A 518 -18.75 -25.22 10.18
CA ASP A 518 -17.75 -24.17 10.34
C ASP A 518 -17.35 -23.59 8.97
N LEU A 519 -17.99 -22.47 8.60
CA LEU A 519 -17.74 -21.77 7.35
C LEU A 519 -16.37 -21.07 7.29
N PHE A 520 -15.61 -21.02 8.39
CA PHE A 520 -14.31 -20.37 8.43
C PHE A 520 -13.17 -21.38 8.38
N ASP A 521 -13.15 -22.38 9.26
CA ASP A 521 -12.01 -23.32 9.39
C ASP A 521 -12.20 -24.65 8.67
N ASP A 522 -13.44 -25.00 8.31
CA ASP A 522 -13.74 -26.17 7.48
C ASP A 522 -14.10 -25.75 6.04
N LEU A 523 -13.06 -25.48 5.24
CA LEU A 523 -13.23 -25.09 3.85
C LEU A 523 -13.89 -26.18 2.99
N LEU A 524 -13.76 -27.47 3.35
CA LEU A 524 -14.47 -28.56 2.66
C LEU A 524 -15.96 -28.50 2.94
N GLY A 525 -16.35 -28.23 4.19
CA GLY A 525 -17.73 -27.99 4.57
C GLY A 525 -18.33 -26.75 3.91
N ALA A 526 -17.57 -25.64 3.91
CA ALA A 526 -17.97 -24.41 3.23
C ALA A 526 -18.15 -24.62 1.71
N ALA A 527 -17.22 -25.34 1.07
CA ALA A 527 -17.31 -25.70 -0.35
C ALA A 527 -18.51 -26.61 -0.64
N ALA A 528 -18.75 -27.63 0.19
CA ALA A 528 -19.89 -28.53 0.05
C ALA A 528 -21.23 -27.79 0.22
N LEU A 529 -21.36 -26.90 1.21
CA LEU A 529 -22.58 -26.10 1.39
C LEU A 529 -22.78 -25.11 0.22
N THR A 530 -21.70 -24.50 -0.26
CA THR A 530 -21.74 -23.61 -1.44
C THR A 530 -22.15 -24.38 -2.70
N ALA A 531 -21.66 -25.62 -2.87
CA ALA A 531 -22.01 -26.48 -4.01
C ALA A 531 -23.48 -26.95 -3.99
N ALA A 532 -24.12 -26.95 -2.81
CA ALA A 532 -25.55 -27.23 -2.67
C ALA A 532 -26.45 -26.07 -3.14
N CYS A 533 -25.91 -24.86 -3.32
CA CYS A 533 -26.67 -23.70 -3.78
C CYS A 533 -26.82 -23.67 -5.31
N ASP A 534 -27.97 -23.24 -5.82
CA ASP A 534 -28.19 -22.93 -7.24
C ASP A 534 -27.48 -21.62 -7.65
N PHE A 535 -27.41 -20.67 -6.71
CA PHE A 535 -26.87 -19.34 -6.92
C PHE A 535 -26.18 -18.80 -5.67
N VAL A 536 -25.19 -17.93 -5.82
CA VAL A 536 -24.50 -17.26 -4.70
C VAL A 536 -24.46 -15.74 -4.85
N VAL A 537 -24.78 -15.02 -3.79
CA VAL A 537 -24.59 -13.56 -3.70
C VAL A 537 -23.54 -13.28 -2.62
N SER A 538 -22.36 -12.82 -3.02
CA SER A 538 -21.27 -12.60 -2.08
C SER A 538 -20.62 -11.23 -2.24
N ALA A 539 -20.30 -10.59 -1.12
CA ALA A 539 -19.30 -9.54 -1.10
C ALA A 539 -17.95 -10.08 -1.61
N ASN A 540 -17.02 -9.19 -1.98
CA ASN A 540 -15.64 -9.55 -2.33
C ASN A 540 -14.93 -10.19 -1.12
N THR A 541 -15.04 -11.52 -1.03
CA THR A 541 -14.51 -12.40 0.02
C THR A 541 -14.23 -13.80 -0.57
N SER A 542 -13.60 -14.67 0.22
CA SER A 542 -13.34 -16.06 -0.17
C SER A 542 -14.60 -16.88 -0.48
N VAL A 543 -15.79 -16.48 -0.01
CA VAL A 543 -17.05 -17.14 -0.37
C VAL A 543 -17.33 -16.97 -1.87
N ALA A 544 -17.07 -15.78 -2.41
CA ALA A 544 -17.17 -15.53 -3.84
C ALA A 544 -16.13 -16.36 -4.60
N ASP A 545 -14.90 -16.46 -4.11
CA ASP A 545 -13.86 -17.29 -4.75
C ASP A 545 -14.24 -18.78 -4.76
N ILE A 546 -14.78 -19.31 -3.66
CA ILE A 546 -15.27 -20.70 -3.59
C ILE A 546 -16.43 -20.94 -4.56
N ALA A 547 -17.41 -20.02 -4.62
CA ALA A 547 -18.50 -20.12 -5.59
C ALA A 547 -17.97 -20.08 -7.03
N GLY A 548 -16.99 -19.20 -7.28
CA GLY A 548 -16.25 -19.10 -8.54
C GLY A 548 -15.65 -20.43 -8.93
N ILE A 549 -14.62 -20.91 -8.22
CA ILE A 549 -13.84 -22.11 -8.58
C ILE A 549 -14.67 -23.40 -8.73
N LEU A 550 -15.85 -23.47 -8.11
CA LEU A 550 -16.78 -24.61 -8.19
C LEU A 550 -17.83 -24.49 -9.31
N ASP A 551 -17.74 -23.43 -10.14
CA ASP A 551 -18.68 -23.11 -11.20
C ASP A 551 -20.13 -22.93 -10.73
N ILE A 552 -20.30 -22.28 -9.59
CA ILE A 552 -21.62 -21.87 -9.11
C ILE A 552 -21.95 -20.50 -9.72
N PRO A 553 -23.13 -20.32 -10.35
CA PRO A 553 -23.63 -18.99 -10.69
C PRO A 553 -23.53 -18.04 -9.50
N ALA A 554 -22.87 -16.90 -9.69
CA ALA A 554 -22.63 -15.99 -8.58
C ALA A 554 -22.62 -14.52 -8.97
N ILE A 555 -23.08 -13.68 -8.05
CA ILE A 555 -22.76 -12.25 -8.02
C ILE A 555 -21.69 -12.03 -6.97
N ARG A 556 -20.56 -11.45 -7.39
CA ARG A 556 -19.56 -10.86 -6.50
C ARG A 556 -19.74 -9.35 -6.52
N PHE A 557 -19.86 -8.70 -5.36
CA PHE A 557 -19.88 -7.25 -5.28
C PHE A 557 -18.74 -6.67 -4.43
N GLY A 558 -18.13 -5.57 -4.88
CA GLY A 558 -17.12 -4.85 -4.12
C GLY A 558 -16.20 -3.96 -4.96
N GLN A 559 -15.07 -3.56 -4.37
CA GLN A 559 -14.03 -2.77 -5.04
C GLN A 559 -13.52 -3.45 -6.32
N GLN A 560 -13.05 -2.68 -7.29
CA GLN A 560 -12.36 -3.26 -8.45
C GLN A 560 -11.05 -3.96 -8.03
N GLU A 561 -10.76 -5.10 -8.67
CA GLU A 561 -9.56 -5.89 -8.43
C GLU A 561 -8.87 -6.23 -9.76
N PRO A 562 -7.83 -5.47 -10.18
CA PRO A 562 -7.20 -5.64 -11.48
C PRO A 562 -6.69 -7.05 -11.80
N PRO A 563 -5.97 -7.76 -10.90
CA PRO A 563 -5.45 -9.10 -11.18
C PRO A 563 -6.55 -10.19 -11.29
N LEU A 564 -7.76 -9.88 -10.83
CA LEU A 564 -8.93 -10.73 -10.98
C LEU A 564 -9.69 -10.42 -12.27
N LEU A 565 -9.91 -9.15 -12.60
CA LEU A 565 -10.74 -8.77 -13.76
C LEU A 565 -9.99 -8.78 -15.08
N LEU A 566 -8.68 -8.50 -15.10
CA LEU A 566 -7.85 -8.57 -16.31
C LEU A 566 -8.43 -7.74 -17.49
N GLY A 567 -8.99 -6.57 -17.18
CA GLY A 567 -9.63 -5.68 -18.14
C GLY A 567 -10.98 -6.17 -18.69
N GLN A 568 -11.51 -7.27 -18.16
CA GLN A 568 -12.81 -7.82 -18.54
C GLN A 568 -13.92 -7.28 -17.64
N LYS A 569 -15.17 -7.38 -18.12
CA LYS A 569 -16.37 -7.06 -17.33
C LYS A 569 -16.51 -7.99 -16.12
N ASN A 570 -16.27 -9.27 -16.34
CA ASN A 570 -16.36 -10.34 -15.34
C ASN A 570 -15.02 -11.08 -15.25
N PRO A 571 -14.68 -11.70 -14.10
CA PRO A 571 -13.41 -12.39 -13.91
C PRO A 571 -13.27 -13.55 -14.89
N PRO A 572 -12.26 -13.56 -15.79
CA PRO A 572 -12.04 -14.71 -16.68
C PRO A 572 -11.64 -15.98 -15.92
N TRP A 573 -11.25 -15.86 -14.65
CA TRP A 573 -11.02 -16.97 -13.73
C TRP A 573 -12.30 -17.74 -13.38
N TYR A 574 -13.46 -17.07 -13.41
CA TYR A 574 -14.74 -17.56 -12.90
C TYR A 574 -15.84 -17.37 -13.96
N PRO A 575 -15.99 -18.28 -14.94
CA PRO A 575 -16.89 -18.11 -16.08
C PRO A 575 -18.36 -17.85 -15.72
N SER A 576 -18.84 -18.41 -14.61
CA SER A 576 -20.22 -18.27 -14.13
C SER A 576 -20.44 -17.09 -13.16
N MET A 577 -19.45 -16.22 -12.97
CA MET A 577 -19.54 -15.10 -12.03
C MET A 577 -19.81 -13.78 -12.75
N THR A 578 -20.80 -13.02 -12.25
CA THR A 578 -20.94 -11.60 -12.54
C THR A 578 -20.25 -10.79 -11.44
N TYR A 579 -19.37 -9.85 -11.83
CA TYR A 579 -18.76 -8.92 -10.88
C TYR A 579 -19.44 -7.56 -10.96
N MET A 580 -19.89 -7.08 -9.81
CA MET A 580 -20.64 -5.86 -9.65
C MET A 580 -19.89 -4.89 -8.75
N HIS A 581 -19.98 -3.61 -9.05
CA HIS A 581 -19.23 -2.57 -8.34
C HIS A 581 -20.21 -1.61 -7.69
N PRO A 582 -20.26 -1.54 -6.35
CA PRO A 582 -20.99 -0.51 -5.65
C PRO A 582 -20.57 0.89 -6.11
N TYR A 583 -21.47 1.85 -5.95
CA TYR A 583 -21.20 3.25 -6.28
C TYR A 583 -20.01 3.78 -5.48
N THR A 584 -19.19 4.62 -6.11
CA THR A 584 -18.02 5.22 -5.47
C THR A 584 -18.36 6.44 -4.63
N ASP A 585 -19.57 6.97 -4.75
CA ASP A 585 -20.06 8.22 -4.17
C ASP A 585 -21.32 8.04 -3.29
N LYS A 586 -21.75 6.79 -3.05
CA LYS A 586 -22.96 6.47 -2.27
C LYS A 586 -22.71 5.30 -1.31
N ALA A 587 -23.67 5.05 -0.42
CA ALA A 587 -23.62 3.90 0.46
C ALA A 587 -23.75 2.58 -0.33
N CYS A 588 -23.14 1.50 0.17
CA CYS A 588 -23.25 0.19 -0.48
C CYS A 588 -24.71 -0.30 -0.54
N ALA A 589 -25.55 0.05 0.43
CA ALA A 589 -26.95 -0.32 0.48
C ALA A 589 -27.75 0.20 -0.74
N ASP A 590 -27.38 1.36 -1.29
CA ASP A 590 -28.03 1.94 -2.46
C ASP A 590 -27.80 1.12 -3.74
N PHE A 591 -26.82 0.19 -3.70
CA PHE A 591 -26.50 -0.71 -4.79
C PHE A 591 -27.31 -2.01 -4.78
N VAL A 592 -28.00 -2.34 -3.67
CA VAL A 592 -28.77 -3.58 -3.52
C VAL A 592 -29.84 -3.78 -4.61
N PRO A 593 -30.58 -2.74 -5.08
CA PRO A 593 -31.51 -2.90 -6.19
C PRO A 593 -30.87 -3.42 -7.48
N GLU A 594 -29.61 -3.06 -7.77
CA GLU A 594 -28.89 -3.56 -8.95
C GLU A 594 -28.52 -5.04 -8.78
N ILE A 595 -28.17 -5.46 -7.55
CA ILE A 595 -27.94 -6.87 -7.22
C ILE A 595 -29.22 -7.67 -7.48
N ILE A 596 -30.37 -7.22 -6.97
CA ILE A 596 -31.67 -7.87 -7.16
C ILE A 596 -31.99 -8.02 -8.65
N LYS A 597 -31.85 -6.95 -9.43
CA LYS A 597 -32.09 -6.97 -10.88
C LYS A 597 -31.21 -7.98 -11.63
N GLU A 598 -29.94 -8.09 -11.25
CA GLU A 598 -29.04 -9.07 -11.86
C GLU A 598 -29.35 -10.50 -11.39
N MET A 599 -29.82 -10.69 -10.16
CA MET A 599 -30.34 -11.97 -9.68
C MET A 599 -31.57 -12.40 -10.47
N ASP A 600 -32.56 -11.51 -10.64
CA ASP A 600 -33.77 -11.76 -11.42
C ASP A 600 -33.42 -12.25 -12.83
N ARG A 601 -32.45 -11.60 -13.47
CA ARG A 601 -31.97 -11.98 -14.81
C ARG A 601 -31.31 -13.35 -14.85
N GLN A 602 -30.56 -13.74 -13.80
CA GLN A 602 -29.85 -15.02 -13.78
C GLN A 602 -30.72 -16.19 -13.29
N LEU A 603 -31.78 -15.90 -12.53
CA LEU A 603 -32.76 -16.87 -12.04
C LEU A 603 -34.01 -16.95 -12.95
N GLU A 604 -34.05 -16.18 -14.03
CA GLU A 604 -35.11 -16.26 -15.03
C GLU A 604 -35.23 -17.70 -15.56
N ASN A 605 -36.42 -18.30 -15.44
CA ASN A 605 -36.69 -19.70 -15.80
C ASN A 605 -35.81 -20.72 -15.06
N TRP A 606 -35.41 -20.43 -13.82
CA TRP A 606 -34.61 -21.34 -12.99
C TRP A 606 -35.21 -22.75 -12.91
N THR A 607 -34.33 -23.76 -12.94
CA THR A 607 -34.61 -25.16 -12.63
C THR A 607 -33.49 -25.72 -11.74
N PRO A 608 -33.74 -26.76 -10.92
CA PRO A 608 -32.71 -27.39 -10.09
C PRO A 608 -31.71 -28.26 -10.88
N GLU A 609 -31.88 -28.42 -12.20
CA GLU A 609 -31.14 -29.38 -13.02
C GLU A 609 -29.63 -29.16 -13.00
N ARG A 610 -29.17 -27.90 -13.02
CA ARG A 610 -27.74 -27.58 -12.96
C ARG A 610 -27.11 -28.03 -11.65
N ARG A 611 -27.78 -27.76 -10.53
CA ARG A 611 -27.37 -28.21 -9.20
C ARG A 611 -27.42 -29.74 -9.11
N ASN A 612 -28.52 -30.35 -9.53
CA ASN A 612 -28.71 -31.81 -9.44
C ASN A 612 -27.65 -32.54 -10.29
N LYS A 613 -27.34 -32.07 -11.50
CA LYS A 613 -26.22 -32.60 -12.30
C LYS A 613 -24.87 -32.48 -11.58
N ARG A 614 -24.58 -31.34 -10.96
CA ARG A 614 -23.35 -31.12 -10.18
C ARG A 614 -23.25 -32.06 -8.98
N LEU A 615 -24.37 -32.34 -8.33
CA LEU A 615 -24.49 -33.21 -7.16
C LEU A 615 -24.71 -34.70 -7.49
N GLY A 616 -24.95 -35.05 -8.75
CA GLY A 616 -25.24 -36.42 -9.16
C GLY A 616 -26.60 -36.94 -8.69
N LEU A 617 -27.62 -36.06 -8.64
CA LEU A 617 -29.00 -36.36 -8.26
C LEU A 617 -29.93 -36.56 -9.45
#